data_AF-A0A3B8WRL7-F1
#
_entry.id   AF-A0A3B8WRL7-F1
#
_cell.length_a   1.000
_cell.length_b   1.000
_cell.length_c   1.000
_cell.angle_alpha   90.00
_cell.angle_beta   90.00
_cell.angle_gamma   90.00
#
_symmetry.space_group_name_H-M   'P 1'
#
loop_
_entity.id
_entity.type
_entity.pdbx_description
1 polymer ?
#
loop_
_entity_poly.entity_id
_entity_poly.type
_entity_poly.pdbx_seq_one_letter_code
_entity_poly.pdbx_strand_id
1 'polypeptide(L)'
;MDNNSKENKNSTVLDEEIYTVTAEKMVFGGDCMAKINGKNVFFPYAIPGEKLLIKITKNLRDYNLAKIVKIIEPSPDRTEPFCPLYTQCGGCNMQHIKIDRQRQLRSQMLRECFERAGVNCPEIVVISGKERAYRSRVQLTDG
;
A
#
# COMPACT_ATOMS: atom_id res chain seq x y z
N MET A 1 15.26 -4.15 -54.50
CA MET A 1 14.90 -2.78 -54.11
C MET A 1 13.79 -2.90 -53.10
N ASP A 2 14.26 -3.03 -51.86
CA ASP A 2 13.51 -3.25 -50.65
C ASP A 2 12.78 -1.98 -50.19
N ASN A 3 11.95 -2.17 -49.15
CA ASN A 3 11.24 -1.18 -48.32
C ASN A 3 9.80 -0.92 -48.81
N ASN A 4 8.77 -1.66 -48.39
CA ASN A 4 8.36 -2.03 -47.02
C ASN A 4 8.44 -0.86 -46.02
N SER A 5 7.48 0.06 -46.12
CA SER A 5 7.20 1.04 -45.08
C SER A 5 5.91 0.64 -44.38
N LYS A 6 6.06 -0.20 -43.35
CA LYS A 6 4.99 -0.57 -42.42
C LYS A 6 4.61 0.67 -41.60
N GLU A 7 3.41 1.19 -41.82
CA GLU A 7 2.75 2.07 -40.84
C GLU A 7 2.43 1.25 -39.58
N ASN A 8 3.25 1.41 -38.54
CA ASN A 8 2.96 0.91 -37.21
C ASN A 8 1.90 1.80 -36.55
N LYS A 9 0.63 1.45 -36.72
CA LYS A 9 -0.48 1.93 -35.88
C LYS A 9 -0.94 0.80 -34.98
N ASN A 10 -0.53 0.86 -33.72
CA ASN A 10 -1.35 0.50 -32.55
C ASN A 10 -0.51 0.65 -31.28
N SER A 11 -0.42 1.89 -30.81
CA SER A 11 -0.16 2.18 -29.41
C SER A 11 -1.37 1.68 -28.61
N THR A 12 -1.23 0.55 -27.94
CA THR A 12 -2.25 0.00 -27.04
C THR A 12 -2.46 0.98 -25.89
N VAL A 13 -3.52 1.78 -25.98
CA VAL A 13 -4.04 2.54 -24.85
C VAL A 13 -4.52 1.48 -23.85
N LEU A 14 -3.79 1.33 -22.74
CA LEU A 14 -4.32 0.60 -21.59
C LEU A 14 -5.52 1.42 -21.11
N ASP A 15 -6.73 0.93 -21.35
CA ASP A 15 -7.92 1.45 -20.67
C ASP A 15 -7.57 1.53 -19.18
N GLU A 16 -7.56 2.74 -18.64
CA GLU A 16 -7.16 2.94 -17.26
C GLU A 16 -8.24 2.35 -16.37
N GLU A 17 -8.07 1.08 -15.97
CA GLU A 17 -9.00 0.42 -15.07
C GLU A 17 -8.92 1.08 -13.69
N ILE A 18 -9.77 2.09 -13.50
CA ILE A 18 -9.98 2.82 -12.26
C ILE A 18 -11.22 2.25 -11.57
N TYR A 19 -11.06 1.89 -10.30
CA TYR A 19 -12.13 1.36 -9.47
C TYR A 19 -12.32 2.22 -8.23
N THR A 20 -13.59 2.39 -7.83
CA THR A 20 -13.91 2.90 -6.49
C THR A 20 -13.98 1.71 -5.54
N VAL A 21 -13.18 1.73 -4.48
CA VAL A 21 -13.13 0.67 -3.48
C VAL A 21 -13.16 1.23 -2.07
N THR A 22 -13.53 0.39 -1.10
CA THR A 22 -13.24 0.63 0.32
C THR A 22 -12.05 -0.23 0.71
N ALA A 23 -11.04 0.35 1.36
CA ALA A 23 -9.91 -0.41 1.88
C ALA A 23 -10.37 -1.31 3.03
N GLU A 24 -10.31 -2.63 2.85
CA GLU A 24 -10.86 -3.59 3.82
C GLU A 24 -9.95 -3.73 5.04
N LYS A 25 -8.68 -4.07 4.81
CA LYS A 25 -7.68 -4.24 5.86
C LYS A 25 -6.27 -3.99 5.36
N MET A 26 -5.36 -3.80 6.30
CA MET A 26 -3.93 -3.70 6.05
C MET A 26 -3.28 -5.07 6.22
N VAL A 27 -2.49 -5.48 5.24
CA VAL A 27 -1.77 -6.76 5.26
C VAL A 27 -0.32 -6.55 5.68
N PHE A 28 0.34 -7.64 6.09
CA PHE A 28 1.77 -7.64 6.39
C PHE A 28 2.57 -6.95 5.26
N GLY A 29 3.39 -5.97 5.63
CA GLY A 29 4.07 -5.07 4.67
C GLY A 29 3.52 -3.65 4.64
N GLY A 30 2.29 -3.43 5.11
CA GLY A 30 1.68 -2.10 5.26
C GLY A 30 0.80 -1.65 4.09
N ASP A 31 0.61 -2.50 3.09
CA ASP A 31 -0.36 -2.25 2.02
C ASP A 31 -1.78 -2.55 2.50
N CYS A 32 -2.76 -1.81 2.00
CA CYS A 32 -4.15 -2.22 2.16
C CYS A 32 -4.59 -3.12 1.02
N MET A 33 -5.64 -3.87 1.28
CA MET A 33 -6.31 -4.69 0.26
C MET A 33 -7.79 -4.36 0.11
N ALA A 34 -8.32 -4.65 -1.07
CA ALA A 34 -9.73 -4.78 -1.36
C ALA A 34 -9.95 -5.93 -2.34
N LYS A 35 -11.21 -6.36 -2.53
CA LYS A 35 -11.56 -7.30 -3.60
C LYS A 35 -12.27 -6.60 -4.75
N ILE A 36 -11.80 -6.85 -5.97
CA ILE A 36 -12.45 -6.44 -7.22
C ILE A 36 -12.74 -7.71 -8.02
N ASN A 37 -14.02 -7.94 -8.34
CA ASN A 37 -14.46 -9.11 -9.11
C ASN A 37 -13.91 -10.45 -8.56
N GLY A 38 -13.89 -10.59 -7.23
CA GLY A 38 -13.39 -11.79 -6.53
C GLY A 38 -11.87 -11.89 -6.43
N LYS A 39 -11.11 -11.00 -7.07
CA LYS A 39 -9.64 -10.99 -7.04
C LYS A 39 -9.11 -9.99 -6.02
N ASN A 40 -8.07 -10.36 -5.28
CA ASN A 40 -7.41 -9.48 -4.33
C ASN A 40 -6.64 -8.38 -5.05
N VAL A 41 -6.77 -7.15 -4.57
CA VAL A 41 -6.05 -5.98 -5.09
C VAL A 41 -5.35 -5.29 -3.94
N PHE A 42 -4.04 -5.10 -4.06
CA PHE A 42 -3.21 -4.46 -3.03
C PHE A 42 -2.77 -3.07 -3.49
N PHE A 43 -2.77 -2.12 -2.57
CA PHE A 43 -2.35 -0.76 -2.82
C PHE A 43 -1.72 -0.13 -1.57
N PRO A 44 -0.57 0.56 -1.71
CA PRO A 44 0.09 1.20 -0.59
C PRO A 44 -0.62 2.49 -0.18
N TYR A 45 -0.28 2.99 1.01
CA TYR A 45 -0.63 4.33 1.50
C TYR A 45 -2.12 4.60 1.78
N ALA A 46 -2.92 3.53 1.88
CA ALA A 46 -4.29 3.56 2.35
C ALA A 46 -4.37 3.20 3.83
N ILE A 47 -5.46 3.64 4.47
CA ILE A 47 -5.86 3.24 5.81
C ILE A 47 -7.14 2.39 5.69
N PRO A 48 -7.26 1.27 6.42
CA PRO A 48 -8.50 0.49 6.43
C PRO A 48 -9.71 1.37 6.80
N GLY A 49 -10.80 1.19 6.05
CA GLY A 49 -12.03 1.98 6.13
C GLY A 49 -12.11 3.16 5.16
N GLU A 50 -11.03 3.51 4.45
CA GLU A 50 -11.06 4.60 3.48
C GLU A 50 -11.74 4.21 2.18
N LYS A 51 -12.48 5.17 1.60
CA LYS A 51 -13.03 5.07 0.25
C LYS A 51 -12.09 5.74 -0.74
N LEU A 52 -11.67 5.01 -1.76
CA LEU A 52 -10.57 5.38 -2.65
C LEU A 52 -10.94 5.13 -4.11
N LEU A 53 -10.43 5.98 -4.99
CA LEU A 53 -10.23 5.65 -6.40
C LEU A 53 -8.85 5.06 -6.55
N ILE A 54 -8.77 3.83 -7.05
CA ILE A 54 -7.51 3.12 -7.30
C ILE A 54 -7.38 2.80 -8.78
N LYS A 55 -6.15 2.82 -9.30
CA LYS A 55 -5.81 2.39 -10.66
C LYS A 55 -4.96 1.14 -10.59
N ILE A 56 -5.36 0.08 -11.29
CA ILE A 56 -4.53 -1.13 -11.42
C ILE A 56 -3.23 -0.78 -12.15
N THR A 57 -2.09 -1.08 -11.52
CA THR A 57 -0.75 -0.87 -12.08
C THR A 57 -0.12 -2.16 -12.58
N LYS A 58 -0.49 -3.30 -12.00
CA LYS A 58 -0.02 -4.62 -12.43
C LYS A 58 -1.10 -5.66 -12.23
N ASN A 59 -1.42 -6.40 -13.30
CA ASN A 59 -2.32 -7.55 -13.24
C ASN A 59 -1.47 -8.83 -13.16
N LEU A 60 -1.50 -9.50 -12.01
CA LEU A 60 -0.79 -10.77 -11.78
C LEU A 60 -1.79 -11.92 -11.73
N ARG A 61 -1.33 -13.17 -11.79
CA ARG A 61 -2.24 -14.34 -11.80
C ARG A 61 -3.21 -14.34 -10.62
N ASP A 62 -2.70 -14.21 -9.39
CA ASP A 62 -3.49 -14.44 -8.17
C ASP A 62 -3.99 -13.13 -7.51
N TYR A 63 -3.38 -12.00 -7.84
CA TYR A 63 -3.74 -10.69 -7.30
C TYR A 63 -3.39 -9.56 -8.27
N ASN A 64 -3.89 -8.36 -8.00
CA ASN A 64 -3.47 -7.16 -8.71
C ASN A 64 -2.74 -6.20 -7.75
N LEU A 65 -1.83 -5.41 -8.31
CA LEU A 65 -1.29 -4.24 -7.65
C LEU A 65 -1.97 -3.00 -8.21
N ALA A 66 -2.20 -2.03 -7.34
CA ALA A 66 -2.82 -0.77 -7.69
C ALA A 66 -2.13 0.40 -6.97
N LYS A 67 -2.39 1.61 -7.47
CA LYS A 67 -2.04 2.86 -6.79
C LYS A 67 -3.30 3.66 -6.50
N ILE A 68 -3.28 4.43 -5.42
CA ILE A 68 -4.35 5.39 -5.11
C ILE A 68 -4.25 6.54 -6.10
N VAL A 69 -5.36 6.84 -6.77
CA VAL A 69 -5.54 8.01 -7.64
C VAL A 69 -6.12 9.16 -6.82
N LYS A 70 -7.11 8.87 -5.98
CA LYS A 70 -7.78 9.87 -5.14
C LYS A 70 -8.35 9.23 -3.89
N ILE A 71 -8.23 9.91 -2.76
CA ILE A 71 -8.93 9.58 -1.52
C ILE A 71 -10.28 10.30 -1.55
N ILE A 72 -11.39 9.56 -1.52
CA ILE A 72 -12.75 10.11 -1.56
C ILE A 72 -13.22 10.40 -0.14
N GLU A 73 -13.11 9.42 0.75
CA GLU A 73 -13.47 9.54 2.16
C GLU A 73 -12.25 9.13 3.01
N PRO A 74 -11.47 10.09 3.52
CA PRO A 74 -10.28 9.80 4.31
C PRO A 74 -10.64 9.30 5.71
N SER A 75 -9.76 8.47 6.27
CA SER A 75 -9.88 8.02 7.65
C SER A 75 -9.63 9.18 8.62
N PRO A 76 -10.31 9.25 9.79
CA PRO A 76 -9.98 10.20 10.83
C PRO A 76 -8.55 10.02 11.39
N ASP A 77 -7.92 8.87 11.13
CA ASP A 77 -6.53 8.59 11.50
C ASP A 77 -5.52 9.04 10.45
N ARG A 78 -5.96 9.58 9.31
CA ARG A 78 -5.07 10.13 8.31
C ARG A 78 -4.44 11.42 8.82
N THR A 79 -3.13 11.55 8.61
CA THR A 79 -2.35 12.75 8.92
C THR A 79 -1.43 13.09 7.76
N GLU A 80 -1.02 14.35 7.65
CA GLU A 80 0.00 14.74 6.68
C GLU A 80 1.36 14.12 7.06
N PRO A 81 2.02 13.41 6.13
CA PRO A 81 3.38 12.92 6.34
C PRO A 81 4.36 14.06 6.62
N PHE A 82 5.27 13.88 7.57
CA PHE A 82 6.25 14.93 7.90
C PHE A 82 7.44 14.97 6.94
N CYS A 83 7.71 13.87 6.22
CA CYS A 83 8.85 13.76 5.32
C CYS A 83 8.45 14.15 3.89
N PRO A 84 9.14 15.11 3.24
CA PRO A 84 8.81 15.54 1.88
C PRO A 84 9.09 14.46 0.83
N LEU A 85 9.94 13.47 1.14
CA LEU A 85 10.27 12.34 0.26
C LEU A 85 9.36 11.12 0.50
N TYR A 86 8.33 11.27 1.34
CA TYR A 86 7.38 10.20 1.60
C TYR A 86 6.74 9.74 0.28
N THR A 87 6.54 8.42 0.13
CA THR A 87 6.14 7.72 -1.12
C THR A 87 7.20 7.60 -2.22
N GLN A 88 8.32 8.34 -2.15
CA GLN A 88 9.38 8.28 -3.16
C GLN A 88 10.59 7.47 -2.70
N CYS A 89 11.07 7.70 -1.47
CA CYS A 89 12.33 7.09 -1.00
C CYS A 89 12.21 5.63 -0.54
N GLY A 90 10.99 5.10 -0.39
CA GLY A 90 10.73 3.73 0.09
C GLY A 90 11.05 3.47 1.58
N GLY A 91 11.68 4.41 2.29
CA GLY A 91 12.14 4.19 3.66
C GLY A 91 11.06 4.20 4.75
N CYS A 92 9.85 4.68 4.43
CA CYS A 92 8.70 4.73 5.34
C CYS A 92 7.42 4.37 4.58
N ASN A 93 6.52 3.62 5.21
CA ASN A 93 5.26 3.18 4.60
C ASN A 93 3.99 3.70 5.33
N MET A 94 4.06 4.16 6.57
CA MET A 94 2.88 4.53 7.38
C MET A 94 2.86 5.99 7.90
N GLN A 95 3.67 6.91 7.38
CA GLN A 95 3.71 8.30 7.89
C GLN A 95 2.37 9.04 7.76
N HIS A 96 1.51 8.62 6.83
CA HIS A 96 0.17 9.18 6.62
C HIS A 96 -0.85 8.75 7.69
N ILE A 97 -0.44 7.98 8.70
CA ILE A 97 -1.31 7.39 9.73
C ILE A 97 -0.89 7.93 11.09
N LYS A 98 -1.84 8.32 11.95
CA LYS A 98 -1.57 8.66 13.36
C LYS A 98 -0.87 7.49 14.07
N ILE A 99 0.09 7.80 14.94
CA ILE A 99 0.97 6.81 15.57
C ILE A 99 0.22 5.70 16.32
N ASP A 100 -0.84 6.04 17.06
CA ASP A 100 -1.61 5.06 17.82
C ASP A 100 -2.33 4.08 16.90
N ARG A 101 -2.85 4.58 15.77
CA ARG A 101 -3.43 3.72 14.74
C ARG A 101 -2.36 2.86 14.05
N GLN A 102 -1.15 3.39 13.82
CA GLN A 102 -0.04 2.56 13.30
C GLN A 102 0.26 1.37 14.22
N ARG A 103 0.32 1.60 15.53
CA ARG A 103 0.56 0.56 16.54
C ARG A 103 -0.54 -0.50 16.51
N GLN A 104 -1.80 -0.08 16.50
CA GLN A 104 -2.95 -0.99 16.40
C GLN A 104 -2.90 -1.85 15.13
N LEU A 105 -2.67 -1.24 13.97
CA LEU A 105 -2.58 -1.94 12.69
C LEU A 105 -1.43 -2.95 12.69
N ARG A 106 -0.26 -2.61 13.27
CA ARG A 106 0.86 -3.55 13.40
C ARG A 106 0.55 -4.73 14.30
N SER A 107 -0.11 -4.49 15.44
CA SER A 107 -0.53 -5.57 16.32
C SER A 107 -1.58 -6.48 15.66
N GLN A 108 -2.49 -5.91 14.86
CA GLN A 108 -3.44 -6.70 14.08
C GLN A 108 -2.74 -7.55 13.02
N MET A 109 -1.83 -6.97 12.23
CA MET A 109 -1.05 -7.72 11.24
C MET A 109 -0.25 -8.86 11.87
N LEU A 110 0.37 -8.63 13.03
CA LEU A 110 1.10 -9.66 13.77
C LEU A 110 0.18 -10.80 14.23
N ARG A 111 -1.01 -10.47 14.76
CA ARG A 111 -2.01 -11.47 15.14
C ARG A 111 -2.45 -12.32 13.95
N GLU A 112 -2.73 -11.70 12.81
CA GLU A 112 -3.08 -12.41 11.57
C GLU A 112 -1.95 -13.35 11.10
N CYS A 113 -0.68 -12.99 11.31
CA CYS A 113 0.45 -13.87 11.03
C CYS A 113 0.44 -15.13 11.91
N PHE A 114 0.15 -15.01 13.21
CA PHE A 114 0.02 -16.16 14.12
C PHE A 114 -1.14 -17.07 13.71
N GLU A 115 -2.31 -16.49 13.44
CA GLU A 115 -3.50 -17.22 13.01
C GLU A 115 -3.23 -18.01 11.72
N ARG A 116 -2.61 -17.38 10.72
CA ARG A 116 -2.23 -18.04 9.46
C ARG A 116 -1.21 -19.16 9.64
N ALA A 117 -0.36 -19.05 10.65
CA ALA A 117 0.61 -20.09 10.98
C ALA A 117 0.00 -21.25 11.80
N GLY A 118 -1.26 -21.12 12.25
CA GLY A 118 -1.89 -22.10 13.14
C GLY A 118 -1.27 -22.13 14.54
N VAL A 119 -0.69 -21.01 14.97
CA VAL A 119 -0.03 -20.87 16.28
C VAL A 119 -0.85 -19.96 17.18
N ASN A 120 -0.98 -20.33 18.46
CA ASN A 120 -1.66 -19.48 19.45
C ASN A 120 -0.94 -18.14 19.58
N CYS A 121 -1.67 -17.05 19.32
CA CYS A 121 -1.14 -15.70 19.46
C CYS A 121 -1.05 -15.34 20.95
N PRO A 122 0.13 -15.01 21.48
CA PRO A 122 0.26 -14.50 22.84
C PRO A 122 -0.33 -13.09 22.95
N GLU A 123 -0.43 -12.57 24.17
CA GLU A 123 -0.76 -11.17 24.39
C GLU A 123 0.29 -10.26 23.71
N ILE A 124 -0.18 -9.34 22.86
CA ILE A 124 0.71 -8.43 22.13
C ILE A 124 0.85 -7.13 22.93
N VAL A 125 2.00 -6.96 23.58
CA VAL A 125 2.39 -5.72 24.25
C VAL A 125 3.22 -4.85 23.30
N VAL A 126 2.79 -3.61 23.08
CA VAL A 126 3.51 -2.65 22.23
C VAL A 126 4.55 -1.90 23.04
N ILE A 127 5.82 -2.19 22.78
CA ILE A 127 6.95 -1.40 23.29
C ILE A 127 7.26 -0.30 22.28
N SER A 128 7.36 0.96 22.73
CA SER A 128 7.64 2.08 21.82
C SER A 128 8.54 3.14 22.45
N GLY A 129 9.17 3.95 21.61
CA GLY A 129 10.02 5.08 21.98
C GLY A 129 9.72 6.32 21.14
N LYS A 130 10.75 7.13 20.85
CA LYS A 130 10.61 8.33 20.01
C LYS A 130 10.06 7.97 18.62
N GLU A 131 9.04 8.69 18.18
CA GLU A 131 8.35 8.46 16.89
C GLU A 131 9.18 8.93 15.69
N ARG A 132 10.09 9.88 15.92
CA ARG A 132 10.91 10.53 14.89
C ARG A 132 12.37 10.54 15.33
N ALA A 133 13.26 10.69 14.33
CA ALA A 133 14.71 10.77 14.53
C ALA A 133 15.28 9.61 15.40
N TYR A 134 14.65 8.43 15.34
CA TYR A 134 15.05 7.27 16.13
C TYR A 134 16.13 6.41 15.44
N ARG A 135 16.33 6.57 14.13
CA ARG A 135 17.35 5.82 13.38
C ARG A 135 18.74 6.40 13.68
N SER A 136 19.59 5.62 14.35
CA SER A 136 20.97 6.01 14.64
C SER A 136 21.94 5.74 13.48
N ARG A 137 21.50 5.05 12.43
CA ARG A 137 22.29 4.72 11.23
C ARG A 137 21.41 4.80 9.98
N VAL A 138 21.98 5.29 8.89
CA VAL A 138 21.42 5.25 7.54
C VAL A 138 22.47 4.72 6.58
N GLN A 139 22.06 3.90 5.62
CA GLN A 139 22.88 3.52 4.47
C GLN A 139 22.24 4.14 3.23
N LEU A 140 23.04 4.89 2.49
CA LEU A 140 22.64 5.47 1.21
C LEU A 140 23.40 4.72 0.12
N THR A 141 22.70 4.37 -0.95
CA THR A 141 23.26 3.75 -2.15
C THR A 141 23.22 4.78 -3.27
N ASP A 142 24.28 4.85 -4.07
CA ASP A 142 24.44 5.79 -5.18
C ASP A 142 23.70 5.39 -6.47
N GLY A 143 23.05 4.22 -6.49
CA GLY A 143 22.21 3.76 -7.59
C GLY A 143 22.96 2.83 -8.53
#